data_AF-A0A1H1KUJ7-F1
#
_entry.id   AF-A0A1H1KUJ7-F1
#
_cell.length_a   1.000
_cell.length_b   1.000
_cell.length_c   1.000
_cell.angle_alpha   90.00
_cell.angle_beta   90.00
_cell.angle_gamma   90.00
#
_symmetry.space_group_name_H-M   'P 1'
#
loop_
_entity.id
_entity.type
_entity.pdbx_description
1 polymer ?
#
loop_
_entity_poly.entity_id
_entity_poly.type
_entity_poly.pdbx_seq_one_letter_code
_entity_poly.pdbx_strand_id
1 'polypeptide(L)'
;MKTALKWIVGIGCLLFGIMSITTSVIGGLLFLIAGAFLIPPIFEKINSSGKINRTLKIIIPIFGIFVAFILVGMSASKEVETAFKEIERKKAKAYANLTEEEKDSIENEKRVKDSLKIVEEQKQIELKKQSEIDERKKNTISSKQLYSAYDANEVNADQNFKDKSFYVTGTVEEIKKDFMGDIYVTLETGELYSFVHCYFDDENTAAKLNKGQKVTFKGICKGMVMTSVTMKDCKLVDNI
;
A
#
# COMPACT_ATOMS: atom_id res chain seq x y z
N MET A 1 -30.89 -18.11 5.33
CA MET A 1 -29.98 -19.29 5.30
C MET A 1 -30.80 -20.52 4.99
N LYS A 2 -30.53 -21.26 3.90
CA LYS A 2 -31.26 -22.51 3.57
C LYS A 2 -31.12 -23.50 4.75
N THR A 3 -32.17 -24.26 5.08
CA THR A 3 -32.18 -25.21 6.20
C THR A 3 -30.98 -26.18 6.16
N ALA A 4 -30.56 -26.57 4.96
CA ALA A 4 -29.35 -27.38 4.73
C ALA A 4 -28.06 -26.72 5.24
N LEU A 5 -27.89 -25.40 5.08
CA LEU A 5 -26.67 -24.71 5.50
C LEU A 5 -26.54 -24.66 7.03
N LYS A 6 -27.66 -24.56 7.75
CA LYS A 6 -27.66 -24.60 9.23
C LYS A 6 -27.19 -25.97 9.75
N TRP A 7 -27.62 -27.06 9.11
CA TRP A 7 -27.17 -28.41 9.45
C TRP A 7 -25.68 -28.62 9.16
N ILE A 8 -25.20 -28.17 8.00
CA ILE A 8 -23.77 -28.28 7.62
C ILE A 8 -22.89 -27.54 8.63
N VAL A 9 -23.27 -26.31 9.01
CA VAL A 9 -22.49 -25.51 9.96
C VAL A 9 -22.53 -26.12 11.36
N GLY A 10 -23.69 -26.57 11.83
CA GLY A 10 -23.84 -27.20 13.15
C GLY A 10 -23.05 -28.51 13.28
N ILE A 11 -23.19 -29.42 12.29
CA ILE A 11 -22.45 -30.69 12.25
C ILE A 11 -20.95 -30.44 12.12
N GLY A 12 -20.55 -29.48 11.27
CA GLY A 12 -19.14 -29.09 11.12
C GLY A 12 -18.52 -28.60 12.43
N CYS A 13 -19.23 -27.77 13.19
CA CYS A 13 -18.78 -27.30 14.50
C CYS A 13 -18.65 -28.44 15.51
N LEU A 14 -19.57 -29.42 15.50
CA LEU A 14 -19.48 -30.58 16.38
C LEU A 14 -18.26 -31.46 16.06
N LEU A 15 -18.03 -31.78 14.78
CA LEU A 15 -16.88 -32.58 14.35
C LEU A 15 -15.56 -31.87 14.68
N PHE A 16 -15.48 -30.56 14.41
CA PHE A 16 -14.31 -29.76 14.76
C PHE A 16 -14.11 -29.69 16.28
N GLY A 17 -15.20 -29.60 17.05
CA GLY A 17 -15.17 -29.64 18.51
C GLY A 17 -14.57 -30.93 19.06
N ILE A 18 -15.03 -32.10 18.56
CA ILE A 18 -14.48 -33.42 18.96
C ILE A 18 -12.98 -33.50 18.64
N MET A 19 -12.58 -33.07 17.44
CA MET A 19 -11.20 -33.09 17.00
C MET A 19 -10.31 -32.12 17.81
N SER A 20 -10.88 -31.03 18.32
CA SER A 20 -10.16 -29.99 19.10
C SER A 20 -10.05 -30.31 20.60
N ILE A 21 -10.76 -31.32 21.13
CA ILE A 21 -10.65 -31.68 22.56
C ILE A 21 -9.25 -32.16 22.93
N THR A 22 -8.54 -32.78 21.99
CA THR A 22 -7.17 -33.26 22.19
C THR A 22 -6.17 -32.12 22.36
N THR A 23 -6.43 -30.96 21.76
CA THR A 23 -5.55 -29.79 21.80
C THR A 23 -5.99 -28.74 22.83
N SER A 24 -7.30 -28.60 23.05
CA SER A 24 -7.85 -27.69 24.06
C SER A 24 -9.22 -28.19 24.51
N VAL A 25 -9.27 -28.81 25.69
CA VAL A 25 -10.51 -29.36 26.27
C VAL A 25 -11.61 -28.28 26.38
N ILE A 26 -11.24 -27.06 26.81
CA ILE A 26 -12.18 -25.94 26.96
C ILE A 26 -12.63 -25.41 25.59
N GLY A 27 -11.70 -25.27 24.63
CA GLY A 27 -12.04 -24.85 23.27
C GLY A 27 -12.94 -25.85 22.54
N GLY A 28 -12.63 -27.14 22.64
CA GLY A 28 -13.43 -28.24 22.09
C GLY A 28 -14.84 -28.30 22.69
N LEU A 29 -14.98 -28.17 24.01
CA LEU A 29 -16.30 -28.10 24.67
C LEU A 29 -17.15 -26.91 24.21
N LEU A 30 -16.54 -25.73 24.00
CA LEU A 30 -17.24 -24.56 23.49
C LEU A 30 -17.75 -24.75 22.05
N PHE A 31 -16.96 -25.39 21.18
CA PHE A 31 -17.39 -25.77 19.83
C PHE A 31 -18.53 -26.78 19.84
N LEU A 32 -18.51 -27.74 20.77
CA LEU A 32 -19.59 -28.70 20.93
C LEU A 32 -20.90 -28.02 21.36
N ILE A 33 -20.83 -27.12 22.35
CA ILE A 33 -21.99 -26.37 22.85
C ILE A 33 -22.56 -25.45 21.76
N ALA A 34 -21.70 -24.70 21.07
CA ALA A 34 -22.12 -23.81 20.00
C ALA A 34 -22.67 -24.57 18.77
N GLY A 35 -22.06 -25.71 18.43
CA GLY A 35 -22.52 -26.60 17.36
C GLY A 35 -23.91 -27.16 17.64
N ALA A 36 -24.15 -27.66 18.85
CA ALA A 36 -25.48 -28.15 19.26
C ALA A 36 -26.55 -27.05 19.24
N PHE A 37 -26.17 -25.81 19.55
CA PHE A 37 -27.08 -24.65 19.54
C PHE A 37 -27.48 -24.21 18.12
N LEU A 38 -26.63 -24.46 17.12
CA LEU A 38 -26.86 -24.08 15.72
C LEU A 38 -27.73 -25.09 14.95
N ILE A 39 -27.96 -26.29 15.50
CA ILE A 39 -28.80 -27.32 14.88
C ILE A 39 -30.28 -26.89 14.91
N PRO A 40 -31.01 -26.90 13.78
CA PRO A 40 -32.37 -26.34 13.68
C PRO A 40 -33.37 -26.75 14.77
N PRO A 41 -33.59 -28.04 15.10
CA PRO A 41 -34.54 -28.44 16.15
C PRO A 41 -34.24 -27.85 17.54
N ILE A 42 -32.97 -27.69 17.87
CA ILE A 42 -32.54 -27.11 19.16
C ILE A 42 -32.66 -25.58 19.09
N PHE A 43 -32.16 -24.99 18.00
CA PHE A 43 -32.21 -23.56 17.75
C PHE A 43 -33.65 -23.01 17.78
N GLU A 44 -34.60 -23.73 17.16
CA GLU A 44 -36.01 -23.33 17.11
C GLU A 44 -36.69 -23.41 18.49
N LYS A 45 -36.33 -24.42 19.30
CA LYS A 45 -36.83 -24.59 20.67
C LYS A 45 -36.33 -23.48 21.62
N ILE A 46 -35.13 -22.98 21.39
CA ILE A 46 -34.58 -21.82 22.13
C ILE A 46 -35.17 -20.52 21.59
N ASN A 47 -35.42 -20.44 20.28
CA ASN A 47 -36.00 -19.26 19.68
C ASN A 47 -37.46 -19.04 20.10
N SER A 48 -38.20 -20.10 20.45
CA SER A 48 -39.58 -20.03 20.98
C SER A 48 -39.68 -19.68 22.48
N SER A 49 -38.57 -19.71 23.23
CA SER A 49 -38.54 -19.30 24.64
C SER A 49 -38.42 -17.76 24.75
N GLY A 50 -39.46 -17.13 25.30
CA GLY A 50 -39.83 -15.73 25.01
C GLY A 50 -39.24 -14.62 25.88
N LYS A 51 -37.94 -14.62 26.22
CA LYS A 51 -37.35 -13.52 27.02
C LYS A 51 -36.11 -12.84 26.44
N ILE A 52 -35.52 -13.37 25.37
CA ILE A 52 -34.22 -12.90 24.84
C ILE A 52 -34.41 -12.26 23.45
N ASN A 53 -33.76 -11.13 23.18
CA ASN A 53 -33.83 -10.43 21.89
C ASN A 53 -33.32 -11.32 20.75
N ARG A 54 -34.01 -11.30 19.60
CA ARG A 54 -33.74 -12.11 18.41
C ARG A 54 -32.29 -11.97 17.91
N THR A 55 -31.72 -10.76 17.99
CA THR A 55 -30.32 -10.50 17.62
C THR A 55 -29.34 -11.17 18.59
N LEU A 56 -29.62 -11.13 19.89
CA LEU A 56 -28.75 -11.68 20.92
C LEU A 56 -28.68 -13.21 20.87
N LYS A 57 -29.77 -13.87 20.45
CA LYS A 57 -29.82 -15.33 20.24
C LYS A 57 -28.87 -15.82 19.14
N ILE A 58 -28.49 -14.97 18.18
CA ILE A 58 -27.56 -15.29 17.09
C ILE A 58 -26.12 -14.90 17.46
N ILE A 59 -25.94 -13.80 18.21
CA ILE A 59 -24.61 -13.31 18.58
C ILE A 59 -23.91 -14.24 19.58
N ILE A 60 -24.62 -14.77 20.58
CA ILE A 60 -24.04 -15.65 21.62
C ILE A 60 -23.28 -16.87 21.06
N PRO A 61 -23.84 -17.68 20.13
CA PRO A 61 -23.11 -18.82 19.58
C PRO A 61 -21.92 -18.41 18.69
N ILE A 62 -22.03 -17.30 17.94
CA ILE A 62 -20.92 -16.78 17.12
C ILE A 62 -19.77 -16.29 18.02
N PHE A 63 -20.09 -15.58 19.10
CA PHE A 63 -19.11 -15.15 20.08
C PHE A 63 -18.45 -16.34 20.80
N GLY A 64 -19.23 -17.36 21.15
CA GLY A 64 -18.69 -18.60 21.72
C GLY A 64 -17.70 -19.31 20.78
N ILE A 65 -18.00 -19.38 19.48
CA ILE A 65 -17.10 -19.92 18.45
C ILE A 65 -15.82 -19.09 18.34
N PHE A 66 -15.94 -17.76 18.35
CA PHE A 66 -14.80 -16.85 18.28
C PHE A 66 -13.85 -17.02 19.49
N VAL A 67 -14.41 -17.10 20.70
CA VAL A 67 -13.65 -17.36 21.93
C VAL A 67 -13.00 -18.75 21.88
N ALA A 68 -13.70 -19.76 21.36
CA ALA A 68 -13.15 -21.10 21.19
C ALA A 68 -11.95 -21.13 20.22
N PHE A 69 -12.03 -20.42 19.08
CA PHE A 69 -10.91 -20.30 18.14
C PHE A 69 -9.69 -19.62 18.79
N ILE A 70 -9.89 -18.58 19.60
CA ILE A 70 -8.80 -17.92 20.34
C ILE A 70 -8.15 -18.90 21.31
N LEU A 71 -8.95 -19.63 22.11
CA LEU A 71 -8.42 -20.57 23.10
C LEU A 71 -7.67 -21.74 22.46
N VAL A 72 -8.14 -22.27 21.33
CA VAL A 72 -7.43 -23.31 20.57
C VAL A 72 -6.14 -22.75 19.96
N GLY A 73 -6.18 -21.55 19.38
CA GLY A 73 -5.01 -20.88 18.81
C GLY A 73 -3.92 -20.60 19.86
N MET A 74 -4.31 -20.21 21.09
CA MET A 74 -3.37 -20.02 22.20
C MET A 74 -2.69 -21.34 22.62
N SER A 75 -3.40 -22.47 22.63
CA SER A 75 -2.78 -23.78 22.90
C SER A 75 -1.79 -24.19 21.82
N ALA A 76 -2.18 -24.08 20.54
CA ALA A 76 -1.31 -24.41 19.41
C ALA A 76 -0.04 -23.53 19.37
N SER A 77 -0.15 -22.26 19.76
CA SER A 77 1.01 -21.36 19.85
C SER A 77 2.07 -21.85 20.84
N LYS A 78 1.66 -22.46 21.96
CA LYS A 78 2.59 -22.96 22.99
C LYS A 78 3.38 -24.18 22.52
N GLU A 79 2.74 -25.10 21.79
CA GLU A 79 3.42 -26.28 21.23
C GLU A 79 4.45 -25.89 20.14
N VAL A 80 4.12 -24.90 19.32
CA VAL A 80 5.05 -24.35 18.33
C VAL A 80 6.21 -23.64 19.02
N GLU A 81 5.95 -22.88 20.08
CA GLU A 81 6.98 -22.18 20.86
C GLU A 81 7.95 -23.17 21.56
N THR A 82 7.43 -24.26 22.13
CA THR A 82 8.28 -25.28 22.75
C THR A 82 9.13 -26.02 21.72
N ALA A 83 8.56 -26.35 20.55
CA ALA A 83 9.32 -26.93 19.45
C ALA A 83 10.42 -25.99 18.95
N PHE A 84 10.14 -24.69 18.83
CA PHE A 84 11.13 -23.67 18.43
C PHE A 84 12.27 -23.57 19.46
N LYS A 85 11.95 -23.54 20.76
CA LYS A 85 12.93 -23.53 21.86
C LYS A 85 13.79 -24.79 21.88
N GLU A 86 13.23 -25.96 21.56
CA GLU A 86 14.00 -27.21 21.49
C GLU A 86 14.99 -27.20 20.32
N ILE A 87 14.57 -26.68 19.16
CA ILE A 87 15.43 -26.49 17.98
C ILE A 87 16.57 -25.52 18.29
N GLU A 88 16.29 -24.40 18.97
CA GLU A 88 17.32 -23.45 19.41
C GLU A 88 18.32 -24.09 20.39
N ARG A 89 17.84 -24.86 21.37
CA ARG A 89 18.71 -25.62 22.28
C ARG A 89 19.61 -26.60 21.54
N LYS A 90 19.06 -27.33 20.57
CA LYS A 90 19.83 -28.30 19.76
C LYS A 90 20.90 -27.59 18.93
N LYS A 91 20.57 -26.45 18.32
CA LYS A 91 21.54 -25.60 17.60
C LYS A 91 22.65 -25.05 18.52
N ALA A 92 22.29 -24.56 19.70
CA ALA A 92 23.26 -24.03 20.67
C ALA A 92 24.23 -25.10 21.18
N LYS A 93 23.72 -26.32 21.45
CA LYS A 93 24.56 -27.46 21.84
C LYS A 93 25.51 -27.90 20.72
N ALA A 94 25.02 -27.94 19.47
CA ALA A 94 25.85 -28.25 18.32
C ALA A 94 26.95 -27.19 18.11
N TYR A 95 26.62 -25.90 18.26
CA TYR A 95 27.57 -24.79 18.19
C TYR A 95 28.64 -24.82 19.29
N ALA A 96 28.26 -25.25 20.50
CA ALA A 96 29.20 -25.38 21.62
C ALA A 96 30.26 -26.48 21.41
N ASN A 97 29.97 -27.49 20.59
CA ASN A 97 30.86 -28.62 20.31
C ASN A 97 31.77 -28.43 19.07
N LEU A 98 31.61 -27.32 18.34
CA LEU A 98 32.44 -26.98 17.18
C LEU A 98 33.81 -26.43 17.62
N THR A 99 34.85 -26.70 16.83
CA THR A 99 36.18 -26.11 17.03
C THR A 99 36.16 -24.60 16.74
N GLU A 100 37.12 -23.85 17.27
CA GLU A 100 37.19 -22.39 17.06
C GLU A 100 37.36 -22.02 15.58
N GLU A 101 38.05 -22.84 14.80
CA GLU A 101 38.19 -22.67 13.34
C GLU A 101 36.87 -22.88 12.60
N GLU A 102 36.06 -23.88 13.01
CA GLU A 102 34.72 -24.11 12.47
C GLU A 102 33.72 -23.01 12.88
N LYS A 103 33.83 -22.45 14.09
CA LYS A 103 33.01 -21.30 14.51
C LYS A 103 33.33 -20.05 13.69
N ASP A 104 34.61 -19.76 13.47
CA ASP A 104 35.05 -18.58 12.72
C ASP A 104 34.64 -18.67 11.24
N SER A 105 34.71 -19.86 10.63
CA SER A 105 34.21 -20.08 9.27
C SER A 105 32.69 -19.90 9.14
N ILE A 106 31.89 -20.38 10.10
CA ILE A 106 30.43 -20.16 10.14
C ILE A 106 30.10 -18.67 10.30
N GLU A 107 30.84 -17.95 11.14
CA GLU A 107 30.65 -16.52 11.35
C GLU A 107 31.07 -15.71 10.10
N ASN A 108 32.18 -16.09 9.46
CA ASN A 108 32.62 -15.52 8.18
C ASN A 108 31.58 -15.75 7.07
N GLU A 109 31.02 -16.96 6.94
CA GLU A 109 29.95 -17.27 5.97
C GLU A 109 28.70 -16.42 6.23
N LYS A 110 28.31 -16.27 7.50
CA LYS A 110 27.18 -15.43 7.90
C LYS A 110 27.41 -13.96 7.54
N ARG A 111 28.59 -13.41 7.86
CA ARG A 111 28.95 -12.02 7.49
C ARG A 111 28.96 -11.81 5.99
N VAL A 112 29.47 -12.76 5.22
CA VAL A 112 29.46 -12.71 3.74
C VAL A 112 28.02 -12.72 3.22
N LYS A 113 27.15 -13.59 3.76
CA LYS A 113 25.74 -13.67 3.37
C LYS A 113 24.94 -12.43 3.73
N ASP A 114 25.19 -11.84 4.89
CA ASP A 114 24.56 -10.58 5.32
C ASP A 114 25.03 -9.41 4.45
N SER A 115 26.33 -9.37 4.10
CA SER A 115 26.88 -8.38 3.17
C SER A 115 26.30 -8.51 1.75
N LEU A 116 26.14 -9.75 1.26
CA LEU A 116 25.50 -10.03 -0.04
C LEU A 116 24.05 -9.55 -0.10
N LYS A 117 23.28 -9.74 0.98
CA LYS A 117 21.90 -9.23 1.07
C LYS A 117 21.86 -7.71 0.99
N ILE A 118 22.74 -7.02 1.70
CA ILE A 118 22.82 -5.54 1.66
C ILE A 118 23.14 -5.06 0.24
N VAL A 119 24.09 -5.71 -0.44
CA VAL A 119 24.45 -5.37 -1.83
C VAL A 119 23.28 -5.60 -2.79
N GLU A 120 22.54 -6.70 -2.65
CA GLU A 120 21.37 -6.97 -3.49
C GLU A 120 20.25 -5.95 -3.22
N GLU A 121 19.96 -5.63 -1.97
CA GLU A 121 18.98 -4.59 -1.61
C GLU A 121 19.37 -3.22 -2.20
N GLN A 122 20.64 -2.84 -2.11
CA GLN A 122 21.15 -1.60 -2.70
C GLN A 122 21.01 -1.59 -4.23
N LYS A 123 21.34 -2.69 -4.89
CA LYS A 123 21.19 -2.85 -6.33
C LYS A 123 19.73 -2.75 -6.77
N GLN A 124 18.81 -3.33 -6.02
CA GLN A 124 17.37 -3.22 -6.30
C GLN A 124 16.86 -1.78 -6.08
N ILE A 125 17.36 -1.08 -5.06
CA ILE A 125 17.05 0.34 -4.83
C ILE A 125 17.53 1.21 -6.01
N GLU A 126 18.75 0.96 -6.51
CA GLU A 126 19.31 1.70 -7.63
C GLU A 126 18.56 1.42 -8.94
N LEU A 127 18.24 0.16 -9.21
CA LEU A 127 17.43 -0.22 -10.37
C LEU A 127 16.04 0.43 -10.34
N LYS A 128 15.41 0.46 -9.16
CA LYS A 128 14.11 1.13 -8.97
C LYS A 128 14.22 2.62 -9.22
N LYS A 129 15.21 3.30 -8.62
CA LYS A 129 15.45 4.74 -8.86
C LYS A 129 15.68 5.04 -10.34
N GLN A 130 16.47 4.21 -11.02
CA GLN A 130 16.72 4.37 -12.45
C GLN A 130 15.43 4.21 -13.27
N SER A 131 14.61 3.21 -12.95
CA SER A 131 13.32 3.01 -13.63
C SER A 131 12.34 4.17 -13.42
N GLU A 132 12.30 4.74 -12.23
CA GLU A 132 11.48 5.92 -11.90
C GLU A 132 11.96 7.16 -12.67
N ILE A 133 13.28 7.34 -12.79
CA ILE A 133 13.91 8.40 -13.59
C ILE A 133 13.54 8.24 -15.07
N ASP A 134 13.63 7.03 -15.61
CA ASP A 134 13.34 6.78 -17.03
C ASP A 134 11.85 6.97 -17.36
N GLU A 135 10.96 6.52 -16.49
CA GLU A 135 9.52 6.79 -16.61
C GLU A 135 9.24 8.29 -16.57
N ARG A 136 9.89 9.00 -15.63
CA ARG A 136 9.74 10.44 -15.50
C ARG A 136 10.26 11.19 -16.72
N LYS A 137 11.40 10.81 -17.28
CA LYS A 137 11.93 11.36 -18.56
C LYS A 137 10.93 11.14 -19.69
N LYS A 138 10.38 9.94 -19.82
CA LYS A 138 9.39 9.62 -20.85
C LYS A 138 8.12 10.47 -20.73
N ASN A 139 7.70 10.79 -19.51
CA ASN A 139 6.54 11.63 -19.24
C ASN A 139 6.88 13.12 -19.08
N THR A 140 8.08 13.54 -19.52
CA THR A 140 8.50 14.94 -19.53
C THR A 140 8.44 15.51 -20.93
N ILE A 141 7.75 16.65 -21.07
CA ILE A 141 7.71 17.44 -22.31
C ILE A 141 8.28 18.83 -22.02
N SER A 142 8.98 19.43 -22.98
CA SER A 142 9.42 20.82 -22.82
C SER A 142 8.25 21.80 -22.98
N SER A 143 8.30 22.96 -22.32
CA SER A 143 7.35 24.06 -22.51
C SER A 143 7.20 24.44 -23.99
N LYS A 144 8.34 24.49 -24.72
CA LYS A 144 8.38 24.70 -26.17
C LYS A 144 7.58 23.63 -26.94
N GLN A 145 7.85 22.35 -26.71
CA GLN A 145 7.14 21.27 -27.41
C GLN A 145 5.65 21.24 -27.08
N LEU A 146 5.29 21.49 -25.81
CA LEU A 146 3.91 21.55 -25.38
C LEU A 146 3.16 22.67 -26.11
N TYR A 147 3.74 23.87 -26.15
CA TYR A 147 3.16 24.99 -26.88
C TYR A 147 3.04 24.69 -28.38
N SER A 148 4.12 24.21 -29.03
CA SER A 148 4.09 23.89 -30.47
C SER A 148 3.05 22.83 -30.82
N ALA A 149 2.75 21.88 -29.94
CA ALA A 149 1.69 20.90 -30.16
C ALA A 149 0.30 21.55 -30.19
N TYR A 150 0.06 22.49 -29.28
CA TYR A 150 -1.18 23.28 -29.23
C TYR A 150 -1.31 24.24 -30.41
N ASP A 151 -0.24 24.95 -30.76
CA ASP A 151 -0.20 25.87 -31.90
C ASP A 151 -0.46 25.15 -33.23
N ALA A 152 0.13 23.96 -33.42
CA ALA A 152 -0.07 23.17 -34.63
C ALA A 152 -1.48 22.58 -34.76
N ASN A 153 -2.05 22.06 -33.65
CA ASN A 153 -3.38 21.46 -33.63
C ASN A 153 -3.95 21.35 -32.21
N GLU A 154 -4.70 22.36 -31.79
CA GLU A 154 -5.33 22.40 -30.46
C GLU A 154 -6.24 21.20 -30.18
N VAL A 155 -7.03 20.74 -31.16
CA VAL A 155 -7.96 19.61 -30.96
C VAL A 155 -7.20 18.31 -30.66
N ASN A 156 -6.11 18.06 -31.39
CA ASN A 156 -5.26 16.91 -31.15
C ASN A 156 -4.47 17.07 -29.84
N ALA A 157 -3.97 18.27 -29.55
CA ALA A 157 -3.29 18.56 -28.30
C ALA A 157 -4.20 18.36 -27.09
N ASP A 158 -5.47 18.77 -27.15
CA ASP A 158 -6.44 18.54 -26.08
C ASP A 158 -6.69 17.04 -25.85
N GLN A 159 -6.82 16.24 -26.92
CA GLN A 159 -6.92 14.79 -26.78
C GLN A 159 -5.67 14.17 -26.13
N ASN A 160 -4.50 14.76 -26.38
CA ASN A 160 -3.22 14.23 -25.92
C ASN A 160 -2.81 14.72 -24.53
N PHE A 161 -3.16 15.93 -24.13
CA PHE A 161 -2.62 16.59 -22.94
C PHE A 161 -3.67 17.10 -21.95
N LYS A 162 -4.83 17.57 -22.40
CA LYS A 162 -5.83 18.17 -21.51
C LYS A 162 -6.35 17.18 -20.47
N ASP A 163 -6.49 17.67 -19.25
CA ASP A 163 -6.86 16.95 -18.04
C ASP A 163 -5.91 15.78 -17.68
N LYS A 164 -4.73 15.69 -18.30
CA LYS A 164 -3.70 14.70 -17.95
C LYS A 164 -2.60 15.33 -17.12
N SER A 165 -2.03 14.50 -16.25
CA SER A 165 -0.88 14.88 -15.43
C SER A 165 0.43 14.38 -16.03
N PHE A 166 1.36 15.30 -16.26
CA PHE A 166 2.70 15.02 -16.79
C PHE A 166 3.71 16.07 -16.31
N TYR A 167 4.97 15.88 -16.67
CA TYR A 167 6.04 16.80 -16.30
C TYR A 167 6.29 17.79 -17.44
N VAL A 168 6.32 19.08 -17.12
CA VAL A 168 6.74 20.14 -18.05
C VAL A 168 8.08 20.70 -17.58
N THR A 169 9.07 20.70 -18.47
CA THR A 169 10.38 21.32 -18.21
C THR A 169 10.56 22.57 -19.05
N GLY A 170 11.13 23.62 -18.47
CA GLY A 170 11.32 24.89 -19.15
C GLY A 170 12.18 25.85 -18.37
N THR A 171 12.50 26.99 -18.99
CA THR A 171 13.20 28.10 -18.34
C THR A 171 12.17 29.08 -17.80
N VAL A 172 12.34 29.54 -16.57
CA VAL A 172 11.45 30.53 -15.94
C VAL A 172 11.62 31.90 -16.62
N GLU A 173 10.57 32.40 -17.25
CA GLU A 173 10.53 33.74 -17.83
C GLU A 173 10.04 34.78 -16.80
N GLU A 174 9.03 34.40 -16.01
CA GLU A 174 8.36 35.28 -15.06
C GLU A 174 7.71 34.48 -13.92
N ILE A 175 7.65 35.09 -12.73
CA ILE A 175 7.00 34.55 -11.53
C ILE A 175 6.09 35.66 -10.99
N LYS A 176 4.78 35.43 -10.97
CA LYS A 176 3.79 36.44 -10.58
C LYS A 176 2.62 35.83 -9.83
N LYS A 177 1.79 36.69 -9.23
CA LYS A 177 0.44 36.37 -8.78
C LYS A 177 -0.55 36.94 -9.79
N ASP A 178 -1.64 36.21 -10.03
CA ASP A 178 -2.74 36.74 -10.80
C ASP A 178 -3.61 37.68 -9.95
N PHE A 179 -4.70 38.20 -10.54
CA PHE A 179 -5.62 39.11 -9.86
C PHE A 179 -6.45 38.45 -8.75
N MET A 180 -6.57 37.11 -8.75
CA MET A 180 -7.21 36.34 -7.69
C MET A 180 -6.24 36.00 -6.55
N GLY A 181 -4.93 36.21 -6.76
CA GLY A 181 -3.87 35.90 -5.81
C GLY A 181 -3.18 34.57 -6.05
N ASP A 182 -3.57 33.81 -7.09
CA ASP A 182 -2.96 32.54 -7.44
C ASP A 182 -1.55 32.77 -7.99
N ILE A 183 -0.58 32.01 -7.51
CA ILE A 183 0.81 32.11 -7.96
C ILE A 183 0.96 31.31 -9.24
N TYR A 184 1.64 31.89 -10.23
CA TYR A 184 2.02 31.18 -11.43
C TYR A 184 3.44 31.52 -11.88
N VAL A 185 4.04 30.54 -12.56
CA VAL A 185 5.31 30.67 -13.26
C VAL A 185 5.05 30.60 -14.76
N THR A 186 5.62 31.53 -15.51
CA THR A 186 5.65 31.50 -16.97
C THR A 186 6.93 30.80 -17.42
N LEU A 187 6.80 29.78 -18.25
CA LEU A 187 7.93 29.08 -18.87
C LEU A 187 8.12 29.57 -20.31
N GLU A 188 9.37 29.82 -20.68
CA GLU A 188 9.76 30.22 -22.03
C GLU A 188 9.40 29.13 -23.05
N THR A 189 8.81 29.54 -24.17
CA THR A 189 8.50 28.66 -25.31
C THR A 189 9.44 28.90 -26.51
N GLY A 190 10.16 30.04 -26.51
CA GLY A 190 11.03 30.46 -27.60
C GLY A 190 10.32 31.29 -28.68
N GLU A 191 9.02 31.57 -28.52
CA GLU A 191 8.23 32.44 -29.39
C GLU A 191 7.69 33.64 -28.61
N LEU A 192 7.55 34.78 -29.30
CA LEU A 192 7.06 36.02 -28.69
C LEU A 192 5.55 35.90 -28.47
N TYR A 193 5.09 36.21 -27.25
CA TYR A 193 3.67 36.12 -26.83
C TYR A 193 3.10 34.70 -26.65
N SER A 194 3.98 33.70 -26.55
CA SER A 194 3.64 32.29 -26.40
C SER A 194 4.07 31.79 -25.03
N PHE A 195 3.11 31.40 -24.18
CA PHE A 195 3.39 31.14 -22.76
C PHE A 195 2.88 29.77 -22.31
N VAL A 196 3.62 29.16 -21.38
CA VAL A 196 3.13 28.05 -20.57
C VAL A 196 3.07 28.52 -19.12
N HIS A 197 1.86 28.61 -18.56
CA HIS A 197 1.66 29.03 -17.18
C HIS A 197 1.49 27.82 -16.27
N CYS A 198 2.30 27.74 -15.22
CA CYS A 198 2.22 26.73 -14.18
C CYS A 198 1.71 27.37 -12.90
N TYR A 199 0.45 27.08 -12.54
CA TYR A 199 -0.19 27.57 -11.32
C TYR A 199 0.02 26.63 -10.14
N PHE A 200 0.33 27.18 -8.97
CA PHE A 200 0.57 26.42 -7.74
C PHE A 200 0.38 27.30 -6.48
N ASP A 201 0.13 26.67 -5.34
CA ASP A 201 -0.27 27.39 -4.12
C ASP A 201 0.88 27.65 -3.14
N ASP A 202 2.06 27.03 -3.35
CA ASP A 202 3.17 27.10 -2.40
C ASP A 202 4.05 28.35 -2.61
N GLU A 203 3.84 29.37 -1.78
CA GLU A 203 4.68 30.58 -1.73
C GLU A 203 6.16 30.28 -1.47
N ASN A 204 6.48 29.24 -0.70
CA ASN A 204 7.88 28.90 -0.42
C ASN A 204 8.57 28.34 -1.68
N THR A 205 7.84 27.63 -2.52
CA THR A 205 8.33 27.19 -3.83
C THR A 205 8.58 28.41 -4.71
N ALA A 206 7.62 29.35 -4.80
CA ALA A 206 7.78 30.56 -5.60
C ALA A 206 8.99 31.39 -5.18
N ALA A 207 9.22 31.55 -3.88
CA ALA A 207 10.34 32.31 -3.32
C ALA A 207 11.73 31.72 -3.63
N LYS A 208 11.81 30.43 -3.98
CA LYS A 208 13.07 29.76 -4.35
C LYS A 208 13.39 29.84 -5.84
N LEU A 209 12.44 30.29 -6.66
CA LEU A 209 12.59 30.34 -8.11
C LEU A 209 13.17 31.68 -8.55
N ASN A 210 14.00 31.63 -9.59
CA ASN A 210 14.58 32.82 -10.20
C ASN A 210 14.30 32.83 -11.71
N LYS A 211 14.16 34.03 -12.28
CA LYS A 211 14.11 34.19 -13.74
C LYS A 211 15.39 33.62 -14.37
N GLY A 212 15.25 32.92 -15.50
CA GLY A 212 16.33 32.23 -16.20
C GLY A 212 16.66 30.84 -15.63
N GLN A 213 16.05 30.42 -14.53
CA GLN A 213 16.27 29.10 -13.95
C GLN A 213 15.56 28.02 -14.78
N LYS A 214 16.26 26.91 -15.06
CA LYS A 214 15.63 25.71 -15.62
C LYS A 214 14.90 24.95 -14.51
N VAL A 215 13.63 24.65 -14.73
CA VAL A 215 12.75 23.99 -13.75
C VAL A 215 11.94 22.88 -14.40
N THR A 216 11.46 21.97 -13.58
CA THR A 216 10.51 20.93 -13.99
C THR A 216 9.33 20.92 -13.04
N PHE A 217 8.12 21.06 -13.58
CA PHE A 217 6.88 20.98 -12.80
C PHE A 217 6.12 19.72 -13.19
N LYS A 218 5.58 19.01 -12.20
CA LYS A 218 4.49 18.06 -12.41
C LYS A 218 3.18 18.81 -12.23
N GLY A 219 2.28 18.77 -13.21
CA GLY A 219 0.98 19.44 -13.10
C GLY A 219 -0.07 18.77 -13.96
N ILE A 220 -1.26 19.36 -14.02
CA ILE A 220 -2.37 18.95 -14.87
C ILE A 220 -2.58 20.00 -15.97
N CYS A 221 -2.53 19.60 -17.23
CA CYS A 221 -2.81 20.53 -18.33
C CYS A 221 -4.30 20.81 -18.43
N LYS A 222 -4.69 22.08 -18.58
CA LYS A 222 -6.08 22.53 -18.71
C LYS A 222 -6.43 23.01 -20.13
N GLY A 223 -5.53 22.80 -21.07
CA GLY A 223 -5.68 23.27 -22.44
C GLY A 223 -4.98 24.60 -22.69
N MET A 224 -5.12 25.07 -23.91
CA MET A 224 -4.75 26.41 -24.32
C MET A 224 -5.94 27.35 -24.14
N VAL A 225 -5.68 28.55 -23.61
CA VAL A 225 -6.65 29.64 -23.57
C VAL A 225 -5.98 30.85 -24.20
N MET A 226 -6.60 31.38 -25.26
CA MET A 226 -6.00 32.41 -26.12
C MET A 226 -4.66 31.95 -26.71
N THR A 227 -3.53 32.43 -26.18
CA THR A 227 -2.18 32.09 -26.65
C THR A 227 -1.33 31.38 -25.60
N SER A 228 -1.95 30.93 -24.51
CA SER A 228 -1.22 30.39 -23.35
C SER A 228 -1.73 29.02 -22.95
N VAL A 229 -0.81 28.05 -22.81
CA VAL A 229 -1.14 26.74 -22.26
C VAL A 229 -1.16 26.84 -20.74
N THR A 230 -2.26 26.41 -20.13
CA THR A 230 -2.43 26.48 -18.67
C THR A 230 -2.19 25.12 -18.03
N MET A 231 -1.32 25.09 -17.03
CA MET A 231 -1.09 23.97 -16.14
C MET A 231 -1.55 24.36 -14.72
N LYS A 232 -2.35 23.50 -14.08
CA LYS A 232 -2.81 23.66 -12.69
C LYS A 232 -2.21 22.58 -11.79
N ASP A 233 -2.31 22.78 -10.48
CA ASP A 233 -1.78 21.89 -9.44
C ASP A 233 -0.29 21.58 -9.62
N CYS A 234 0.49 22.58 -10.05
CA CYS A 234 1.90 22.40 -10.35
C CYS A 234 2.72 22.16 -9.07
N LYS A 235 3.62 21.19 -9.12
CA LYS A 235 4.59 20.89 -8.04
C LYS A 235 5.98 20.87 -8.63
N LEU A 236 6.87 21.66 -8.05
CA LEU A 236 8.27 21.69 -8.44
C LEU A 236 8.92 20.33 -8.10
N VAL A 237 9.65 19.78 -9.06
CA VAL A 237 10.39 18.52 -8.90
C VAL A 237 11.83 18.69 -9.38
N ASP A 238 12.76 17.94 -8.78
CA ASP A 238 14.20 18.04 -9.09
C ASP A 238 14.47 17.81 -10.56
N ASN A 239 15.27 18.64 -11.22
CA ASN A 239 15.60 18.41 -12.62
C ASN A 239 16.28 17.04 -12.82
N ILE A 240 15.95 16.37 -13.92
CA ILE A 240 16.58 15.10 -14.35
C ILE A 240 17.78 15.38 -15.24
#